data_AF-A0A7C6U224-F1
#
_entry.id   AF-A0A7C6U224-F1
#
_cell.length_a   1.000
_cell.length_b   1.000
_cell.length_c   1.000
_cell.angle_alpha   90.00
_cell.angle_beta   90.00
_cell.angle_gamma   90.00
#
_symmetry.space_group_name_H-M   'P 1'
#
loop_
_entity.id
_entity.type
_entity.pdbx_description
1 polymer ?
#
loop_
_entity_poly.entity_id
_entity_poly.type
_entity_poly.pdbx_seq_one_letter_code
_entity_poly.pdbx_strand_id
1 'polypeptide(L)'
;MSRPTFYLHYSSKEDLLFDYYEDIAQKTEKKFNKLRKKETMDIFFSNFNQKMFEEHLKNRVVMEAIFEAKLESMLIKRLYGRWADLFKDLLSSYETSISESAMRILVSFFLGGFIEFLKMFFAAENPPSIEQLARFHYKLMNSYIKNIMLEASPYIDFSL
;
A
#
# COMPACT_ATOMS: atom_id res chain seq x y z
N MET A 1 -10.34 13.58 -27.57
CA MET A 1 -11.52 12.80 -27.14
C MET A 1 -12.68 13.76 -26.91
N SER A 2 -13.90 13.44 -27.32
CA SER A 2 -15.06 14.32 -27.07
C SER A 2 -15.55 14.17 -25.62
N ARG A 3 -16.17 15.21 -25.04
CA ARG A 3 -16.79 15.14 -23.69
C ARG A 3 -17.80 13.97 -23.58
N PRO A 4 -18.70 13.74 -24.56
CA PRO A 4 -19.58 12.57 -24.53
C PRO A 4 -18.81 11.24 -24.46
N THR A 5 -17.74 11.09 -25.25
CA THR A 5 -16.92 9.87 -25.24
C THR A 5 -16.23 9.64 -23.90
N PHE A 6 -15.84 10.70 -23.18
CA PHE A 6 -15.27 10.57 -21.82
C PHE A 6 -16.30 10.00 -20.83
N TYR A 7 -17.51 10.55 -20.82
CA TYR A 7 -18.57 10.13 -19.89
C TYR A 7 -19.19 8.76 -20.21
N LEU A 8 -18.86 8.16 -21.36
CA LEU A 8 -19.17 6.76 -21.62
C LEU A 8 -18.29 5.80 -20.80
N HIS A 9 -17.09 6.23 -20.39
CA HIS A 9 -16.12 5.40 -19.69
C HIS A 9 -15.91 5.81 -18.23
N TYR A 10 -16.10 7.09 -17.90
CA TYR A 10 -15.81 7.63 -16.57
C TYR A 10 -16.95 8.52 -16.08
N SER A 11 -17.42 8.30 -14.85
CA SER A 11 -18.43 9.16 -14.23
C SER A 11 -17.85 10.53 -13.85
N SER A 12 -16.55 10.57 -13.58
CA SER A 12 -15.84 11.75 -13.10
C SER A 12 -14.36 11.74 -13.51
N LYS A 13 -13.64 12.85 -13.27
CA LYS A 13 -12.18 12.91 -13.52
C LYS A 13 -11.42 12.12 -12.47
N GLU A 14 -11.98 12.03 -11.28
CA GLU A 14 -11.50 11.26 -10.15
C GLU A 14 -11.53 9.76 -10.48
N ASP A 15 -12.58 9.28 -11.14
CA ASP A 15 -12.66 7.89 -11.62
C ASP A 15 -11.53 7.57 -12.60
N LEU A 16 -11.22 8.47 -13.53
CA LEU A 16 -10.08 8.30 -14.43
C LEU A 16 -8.74 8.24 -13.67
N LEU A 17 -8.55 9.10 -12.67
CA LEU A 17 -7.34 9.10 -11.85
C LEU A 17 -7.18 7.78 -11.08
N PHE A 18 -8.28 7.25 -10.53
CA PHE A 18 -8.23 5.97 -9.84
C PHE A 18 -7.97 4.81 -10.77
N ASP A 19 -8.59 4.76 -11.94
CA ASP A 19 -8.36 3.68 -12.90
C ASP A 19 -6.88 3.64 -13.33
N TYR A 20 -6.27 4.81 -13.57
CA TYR A 20 -4.86 4.90 -13.86
C TYR A 20 -4.00 4.43 -12.68
N TYR A 21 -4.34 4.83 -11.47
CA TYR A 21 -3.64 4.38 -10.27
C TYR A 21 -3.80 2.87 -10.03
N GLU A 22 -4.98 2.31 -10.27
CA GLU A 22 -5.23 0.88 -10.11
C GLU A 22 -4.40 0.05 -11.10
N ASP A 23 -4.15 0.54 -12.32
CA ASP A 23 -3.21 -0.09 -13.25
C ASP A 23 -1.77 -0.08 -12.72
N ILE A 24 -1.33 1.02 -12.09
CA ILE A 24 -0.02 1.07 -11.40
C ILE A 24 0.02 0.03 -10.27
N ALA A 25 -1.00 -0.02 -9.43
CA ALA A 25 -1.08 -0.96 -8.32
C ALA A 25 -1.03 -2.41 -8.82
N GLN A 26 -1.79 -2.75 -9.86
CA GLN A 26 -1.80 -4.09 -10.47
C GLN A 26 -0.43 -4.49 -11.05
N LYS A 27 0.24 -3.58 -11.76
CA LYS A 27 1.58 -3.83 -12.30
C LYS A 27 2.59 -4.08 -11.18
N THR A 28 2.47 -3.34 -10.10
CA THR A 28 3.33 -3.45 -8.92
C THR A 28 3.08 -4.78 -8.21
N GLU A 29 1.82 -5.15 -7.98
CA GLU A 29 1.38 -6.44 -7.41
C GLU A 29 1.88 -7.65 -8.23
N LYS A 30 1.75 -7.61 -9.56
CA LYS A 30 2.27 -8.67 -10.45
C LYS A 30 3.78 -8.84 -10.34
N LYS A 31 4.54 -7.75 -10.19
CA LYS A 31 5.99 -7.81 -9.93
C LYS A 31 6.26 -8.45 -8.56
N PHE A 32 5.46 -8.14 -7.54
CA PHE A 32 5.61 -8.68 -6.19
C PHE A 32 5.32 -10.16 -6.06
N ASN A 33 4.26 -10.65 -6.71
CA ASN A 33 3.94 -12.07 -6.69
C ASN A 33 5.07 -12.95 -7.25
N LYS A 34 5.96 -12.39 -8.09
CA LYS A 34 7.17 -13.07 -8.57
C LYS A 34 8.31 -13.09 -7.55
N LEU A 35 8.46 -12.04 -6.74
CA LEU A 35 9.49 -11.91 -5.71
C LEU A 35 9.17 -12.78 -4.48
N ARG A 36 7.88 -12.86 -4.11
CA ARG A 36 7.39 -13.60 -2.94
C ARG A 36 7.86 -15.05 -2.86
N LYS A 37 8.01 -15.74 -4.00
CA LYS A 37 8.40 -17.16 -4.03
C LYS A 37 9.89 -17.42 -3.72
N LYS A 38 10.70 -16.38 -3.53
CA LYS A 38 12.17 -16.49 -3.53
C LYS A 38 12.86 -15.91 -2.28
N GLU A 39 12.14 -15.24 -1.39
CA GLU A 39 12.74 -14.41 -0.34
C GLU A 39 12.15 -14.71 1.05
N THR A 40 12.92 -14.46 2.11
CA THR A 40 12.40 -14.45 3.49
C THR A 40 11.50 -13.22 3.70
N MET A 41 10.59 -13.25 4.67
CA MET A 41 9.63 -12.16 4.91
C MET A 41 10.30 -10.79 5.15
N ASP A 42 11.36 -10.73 5.96
CA ASP A 42 12.07 -9.46 6.20
C ASP A 42 12.69 -8.89 4.91
N ILE A 43 13.30 -9.75 4.09
CA ILE A 43 13.88 -9.36 2.79
C ILE A 43 12.76 -8.93 1.82
N PHE A 44 11.70 -9.73 1.76
CA PHE A 44 10.54 -9.47 0.94
C PHE A 44 9.92 -8.10 1.28
N PHE A 45 9.62 -7.82 2.55
CA PHE A 45 9.02 -6.54 2.94
C PHE A 45 9.94 -5.35 2.68
N SER A 46 11.25 -5.50 2.89
CA SER A 46 12.21 -4.44 2.56
C SER A 46 12.20 -4.14 1.05
N ASN A 47 12.33 -5.17 0.22
CA ASN A 47 12.32 -5.04 -1.24
C ASN A 47 10.98 -4.51 -1.76
N PHE A 48 9.89 -5.01 -1.20
CA PHE A 48 8.53 -4.62 -1.50
C PHE A 48 8.30 -3.12 -1.21
N ASN A 49 8.71 -2.63 -0.04
CA ASN A 49 8.59 -1.21 0.30
C ASN A 49 9.38 -0.33 -0.67
N GLN A 50 10.61 -0.72 -1.00
CA GLN A 50 11.43 0.03 -1.94
C GLN A 50 10.77 0.12 -3.32
N LYS A 51 10.33 -1.02 -3.86
CA LYS A 51 9.67 -1.07 -5.16
C LYS A 51 8.34 -0.34 -5.18
N MET A 52 7.59 -0.34 -4.07
CA MET A 52 6.39 0.49 -3.91
C MET A 52 6.73 1.96 -4.11
N PHE A 53 7.72 2.49 -3.39
CA PHE A 53 8.14 3.88 -3.58
C PHE A 53 8.67 4.15 -4.99
N GLU A 54 9.51 3.28 -5.56
CA GLU A 54 10.01 3.43 -6.93
C GLU A 54 8.88 3.58 -7.96
N GLU A 55 7.85 2.71 -7.91
CA GLU A 55 6.77 2.74 -8.89
C GLU A 55 5.86 3.97 -8.73
N HIS A 56 5.66 4.45 -7.50
CA HIS A 56 4.86 5.66 -7.26
C HIS A 56 5.60 6.93 -7.64
N LEU A 57 6.93 6.96 -7.42
CA LEU A 57 7.76 8.08 -7.85
C LEU A 57 7.88 8.15 -9.37
N LYS A 58 7.92 7.02 -10.08
CA LYS A 58 7.81 6.99 -11.56
C LYS A 58 6.49 7.57 -12.05
N ASN A 59 5.44 7.51 -11.25
CA ASN A 59 4.11 8.03 -11.54
C ASN A 59 3.76 9.25 -10.68
N ARG A 60 4.77 10.05 -10.30
CA ARG A 60 4.64 11.20 -9.38
C ARG A 60 3.47 12.13 -9.73
N VAL A 61 3.31 12.47 -11.01
CA VAL A 61 2.24 13.38 -11.48
C VAL A 61 0.85 12.91 -11.06
N VAL A 62 0.61 11.60 -11.08
CA VAL A 62 -0.68 11.03 -10.68
C VAL A 62 -0.86 11.11 -9.16
N MET A 63 0.21 10.87 -8.40
CA MET A 63 0.16 11.00 -6.95
C MET A 63 -0.07 12.45 -6.51
N GLU A 64 0.62 13.40 -7.14
CA GLU A 64 0.40 14.83 -6.90
C GLU A 64 -1.04 15.23 -7.23
N ALA A 65 -1.59 14.76 -8.37
CA ALA A 65 -2.99 15.01 -8.72
C ALA A 65 -3.98 14.44 -7.68
N ILE A 66 -3.71 13.24 -7.14
CA ILE A 66 -4.52 12.66 -6.06
C ILE A 66 -4.45 13.51 -4.78
N PHE A 67 -3.26 14.00 -4.41
CA PHE A 67 -3.05 14.82 -3.22
C PHE A 67 -3.70 16.20 -3.36
N GLU A 68 -3.54 16.85 -4.50
CA GLU A 68 -4.19 18.14 -4.79
C GLU A 68 -5.72 18.05 -4.77
N ALA A 69 -6.26 16.94 -5.28
CA ALA A 69 -7.69 16.67 -5.29
C ALA A 69 -8.23 16.17 -3.92
N LYS A 70 -7.38 15.98 -2.92
CA LYS A 70 -7.73 15.47 -1.57
C LYS A 70 -8.44 14.11 -1.60
N LEU A 71 -7.97 13.22 -2.46
CA LEU A 71 -8.57 11.91 -2.74
C LEU A 71 -7.91 10.74 -1.99
N GLU A 72 -7.04 11.01 -1.02
CA GLU A 72 -6.22 9.99 -0.35
C GLU A 72 -7.05 8.98 0.43
N SER A 73 -8.11 9.43 1.11
CA SER A 73 -9.01 8.55 1.86
C SER A 73 -9.73 7.57 0.94
N MET A 74 -10.17 8.05 -0.23
CA MET A 74 -10.80 7.21 -1.25
C MET A 74 -9.79 6.26 -1.91
N LEU A 75 -8.55 6.72 -2.12
CA LEU A 75 -7.45 5.88 -2.59
C LEU A 75 -7.21 4.71 -1.62
N ILE A 76 -7.04 4.99 -0.31
CA ILE A 76 -6.85 3.96 0.73
C ILE A 76 -8.01 2.96 0.68
N LYS A 77 -9.26 3.45 0.61
CA LYS A 77 -10.45 2.60 0.56
C LYS A 77 -10.45 1.67 -0.65
N ARG A 78 -10.10 2.16 -1.85
CA ARG A 78 -10.05 1.35 -3.08
C ARG A 78 -8.95 0.29 -3.03
N LEU A 79 -7.81 0.63 -2.44
CA LEU A 79 -6.67 -0.29 -2.37
C LEU A 79 -6.77 -1.30 -1.22
N TYR A 80 -7.63 -1.04 -0.23
CA TYR A 80 -7.75 -1.85 0.97
C TYR A 80 -7.82 -3.35 0.68
N GLY A 81 -8.71 -3.78 -0.21
CA GLY A 81 -8.91 -5.19 -0.51
C GLY A 81 -7.63 -5.86 -1.02
N ARG A 82 -6.95 -5.22 -1.98
CA ARG A 82 -5.69 -5.73 -2.56
C ARG A 82 -4.60 -5.89 -1.49
N TRP A 83 -4.45 -4.90 -0.63
CA TRP A 83 -3.46 -4.94 0.43
C TRP A 83 -3.81 -5.92 1.53
N ALA A 84 -5.09 -6.00 1.91
CA ALA A 84 -5.58 -6.97 2.87
C ALA A 84 -5.32 -8.39 2.39
N ASP A 85 -5.59 -8.68 1.12
CA ASP A 85 -5.33 -10.00 0.54
C ASP A 85 -3.83 -10.31 0.52
N LEU A 86 -2.98 -9.35 0.14
CA LEU A 86 -1.53 -9.50 0.23
C LEU A 86 -1.06 -9.80 1.66
N PHE A 87 -1.54 -9.06 2.67
CA PHE A 87 -1.16 -9.29 4.06
C PHE A 87 -1.70 -10.63 4.59
N LYS A 88 -2.92 -11.04 4.24
CA LYS A 88 -3.47 -12.36 4.62
C LYS A 88 -2.58 -13.47 4.09
N ASP A 89 -2.24 -13.37 2.82
CA ASP A 89 -1.35 -14.29 2.12
C ASP A 89 0.06 -14.37 2.73
N LEU A 90 0.57 -13.25 3.25
CA LEU A 90 1.87 -13.18 3.91
C LEU A 90 1.82 -13.72 5.34
N LEU A 91 0.72 -13.53 6.05
CA LEU A 91 0.57 -14.00 7.43
C LEU A 91 0.19 -15.49 7.48
N SER A 92 -0.51 -15.99 6.47
CA SER A 92 -0.88 -17.41 6.37
C SER A 92 0.35 -18.33 6.26
N SER A 93 1.48 -17.83 5.72
CA SER A 93 2.74 -18.60 5.71
C SER A 93 3.40 -18.72 7.08
N TYR A 94 2.83 -18.10 8.12
CA TYR A 94 3.34 -18.08 9.50
C TYR A 94 2.33 -18.64 10.51
N GLU A 95 1.33 -19.38 10.04
CA GLU A 95 0.27 -19.97 10.88
C GLU A 95 -0.43 -18.95 11.80
N THR A 96 -0.36 -17.66 11.44
CA THR A 96 -0.91 -16.57 12.24
C THR A 96 -2.21 -16.11 11.59
N SER A 97 -3.32 -16.30 12.29
CA SER A 97 -4.59 -15.66 11.95
C SER A 97 -4.69 -14.31 12.65
N ILE A 98 -5.03 -13.26 11.92
CA ILE A 98 -5.39 -11.97 12.51
C ILE A 98 -6.87 -11.69 12.26
N SER A 99 -7.53 -11.02 13.21
CA SER A 99 -8.93 -10.62 13.06
C SER A 99 -9.10 -9.60 11.93
N GLU A 100 -10.31 -9.48 11.39
CA GLU A 100 -10.60 -8.52 10.33
C GLU A 100 -10.36 -7.06 10.78
N SER A 101 -10.64 -6.75 12.06
CA SER A 101 -10.37 -5.44 12.64
C SER A 101 -8.87 -5.14 12.71
N ALA A 102 -8.05 -6.10 13.14
CA ALA A 102 -6.60 -5.98 13.15
C ALA A 102 -6.05 -5.82 11.71
N MET A 103 -6.58 -6.58 10.75
CA MET A 103 -6.22 -6.45 9.33
C MET A 103 -6.57 -5.05 8.79
N ARG A 104 -7.75 -4.52 9.16
CA ARG A 104 -8.16 -3.17 8.79
C ARG A 104 -7.17 -2.11 9.29
N ILE A 105 -6.77 -2.22 10.55
CA ILE A 105 -5.81 -1.30 11.16
C ILE A 105 -4.45 -1.43 10.49
N LEU A 106 -3.95 -2.65 10.29
CA LEU A 106 -2.66 -2.92 9.66
C LEU A 106 -2.57 -2.31 8.25
N VAL A 107 -3.56 -2.57 7.40
CA VAL A 107 -3.58 -2.03 6.03
C VAL A 107 -3.71 -0.50 6.04
N SER A 108 -4.54 0.05 6.92
CA SER A 108 -4.72 1.51 7.02
C SER A 108 -3.45 2.20 7.49
N PHE A 109 -2.74 1.60 8.46
CA PHE A 109 -1.46 2.08 8.94
C PHE A 109 -0.39 2.00 7.83
N PHE A 110 -0.33 0.89 7.11
CA PHE A 110 0.57 0.71 5.96
C PHE A 110 0.34 1.75 4.86
N LEU A 111 -0.89 1.90 4.39
CA LEU A 111 -1.19 2.81 3.29
C LEU A 111 -1.14 4.28 3.71
N GLY A 112 -1.62 4.58 4.92
CA GLY A 112 -1.55 5.92 5.50
C GLY A 112 -0.10 6.35 5.67
N GLY A 113 0.73 5.51 6.30
CA GLY A 113 2.17 5.76 6.43
C GLY A 113 2.83 5.98 5.08
N PHE A 114 2.59 5.08 4.12
CA PHE A 114 3.12 5.20 2.76
C PHE A 114 2.76 6.53 2.09
N ILE A 115 1.50 6.94 2.16
CA ILE A 115 1.02 8.21 1.58
C ILE A 115 1.69 9.41 2.26
N GLU A 116 1.79 9.43 3.58
CA GLU A 116 2.41 10.53 4.30
C GLU A 116 3.92 10.63 3.99
N PHE A 117 4.61 9.50 3.84
CA PHE A 117 6.00 9.48 3.37
C PHE A 117 6.14 10.03 1.94
N LEU A 118 5.22 9.72 1.04
CA LEU A 118 5.21 10.30 -0.32
C LEU A 118 4.98 11.81 -0.30
N LYS A 119 4.03 12.30 0.50
CA LYS A 119 3.78 13.74 0.66
C LYS A 119 5.02 14.47 1.18
N MET A 120 5.62 13.94 2.25
CA MET A 120 6.87 14.47 2.80
C MET A 120 7.97 14.49 1.75
N PHE A 121 8.13 13.41 0.97
CA PHE A 121 9.13 13.33 -0.09
C PHE A 121 8.88 14.38 -1.19
N PHE A 122 7.64 14.59 -1.62
CA PHE A 122 7.33 15.57 -2.66
C PHE A 122 7.46 17.02 -2.20
N ALA A 123 7.23 17.29 -0.91
CA ALA A 123 7.34 18.62 -0.33
C ALA A 123 8.77 19.02 0.05
N ALA A 124 9.71 18.07 0.16
CA ALA A 124 11.07 18.34 0.61
C ALA A 124 11.93 18.99 -0.49
N GLU A 125 12.66 20.05 -0.15
CA GLU A 125 13.68 20.63 -1.04
C GLU A 125 14.83 19.65 -1.29
N ASN A 126 15.19 18.86 -0.27
CA ASN A 126 16.21 17.82 -0.33
C ASN A 126 15.62 16.50 0.20
N PRO A 127 14.87 15.76 -0.65
CA PRO A 127 14.23 14.52 -0.21
C PRO A 127 15.27 13.44 0.10
N PRO A 128 14.98 12.51 1.04
CA PRO A 128 15.81 11.34 1.26
C PRO A 128 15.85 10.45 0.01
N SER A 129 16.81 9.54 -0.10
CA SER A 129 16.80 8.55 -1.19
C SER A 129 15.59 7.62 -1.07
N ILE A 130 15.20 6.98 -2.17
CA ILE A 130 14.10 6.00 -2.19
C ILE A 130 14.38 4.86 -1.21
N GLU A 131 15.62 4.39 -1.15
CA GLU A 131 16.07 3.35 -0.24
C GLU A 131 15.95 3.79 1.23
N GLN A 132 16.27 5.05 1.53
CA GLN A 132 16.12 5.60 2.88
C GLN A 132 14.64 5.70 3.27
N LEU A 133 13.80 6.22 2.38
CA LEU A 133 12.36 6.35 2.59
C LEU A 133 11.70 4.99 2.83
N ALA A 134 12.00 4.02 1.96
CA ALA A 134 11.53 2.65 2.05
C ALA A 134 11.97 1.97 3.33
N ARG A 135 13.23 2.17 3.73
CA ARG A 135 13.77 1.60 4.97
C ARG A 135 13.09 2.20 6.20
N PHE A 136 12.83 3.50 6.22
CA PHE A 136 12.12 4.13 7.34
C PHE A 136 10.69 3.61 7.45
N HIS A 137 9.95 3.58 6.34
CA HIS A 137 8.60 3.04 6.30
C HIS A 137 8.57 1.57 6.74
N TYR A 138 9.47 0.74 6.21
CA TYR A 138 9.60 -0.66 6.60
C TYR A 138 9.90 -0.84 8.09
N LYS A 139 10.82 -0.05 8.66
CA LYS A 139 11.15 -0.16 10.10
C LYS A 139 9.95 0.13 10.99
N LEU A 140 9.18 1.17 10.66
CA LEU A 140 7.94 1.50 11.37
C LEU A 140 6.90 0.38 11.23
N MET A 141 6.73 -0.13 10.01
CA MET A 141 5.80 -1.22 9.72
C MET A 141 6.19 -2.54 10.40
N ASN A 142 7.45 -2.95 10.33
CA ASN A 142 7.89 -4.24 10.89
C ASN A 142 7.76 -4.25 12.41
N SER A 143 8.08 -3.13 13.07
CA SER A 143 7.84 -2.98 14.51
C SER A 143 6.37 -3.17 14.84
N TYR A 144 5.48 -2.58 14.03
CA TYR A 144 4.04 -2.65 14.24
C TYR A 144 3.45 -4.04 13.94
N ILE A 145 3.86 -4.68 12.84
CA ILE A 145 3.46 -6.04 12.46
C ILE A 145 3.89 -7.02 13.54
N LYS A 146 5.14 -6.95 14.01
CA LYS A 146 5.64 -7.80 15.09
C LYS A 146 4.81 -7.62 16.36
N ASN A 147 4.52 -6.38 16.74
CA ASN A 147 3.68 -6.13 17.91
C ASN A 147 2.25 -6.63 17.72
N ILE A 148 1.61 -6.44 16.56
CA ILE A 148 0.30 -7.03 16.27
C ILE A 148 0.35 -8.56 16.32
N MET A 149 1.37 -9.20 15.75
CA MET A 149 1.49 -10.66 15.80
C MET A 149 1.69 -11.18 17.23
N LEU A 150 2.38 -10.42 18.08
CA LEU A 150 2.60 -10.76 19.50
C LEU A 150 1.38 -10.45 20.38
N GLU A 151 0.69 -9.33 20.13
CA GLU A 151 -0.45 -8.81 20.90
C GLU A 151 -1.82 -9.29 20.38
N ALA A 152 -1.91 -9.86 19.18
CA ALA A 152 -3.13 -10.52 18.70
C ALA A 152 -3.34 -11.88 19.40
N SER A 153 -2.30 -12.44 20.03
CA SER A 153 -2.34 -13.71 20.79
C SER A 153 -3.47 -13.80 21.84
N PRO A 154 -3.85 -12.75 22.59
CA PRO A 154 -4.97 -12.78 23.53
C PRO A 154 -6.34 -12.42 22.91
N TYR A 155 -6.39 -11.94 21.66
CA TYR A 155 -7.64 -11.61 20.95
C TYR A 155 -8.01 -12.66 19.89
N ILE A 156 -7.33 -13.81 19.90
CA ILE A 156 -7.74 -15.04 19.22
C ILE A 156 -8.97 -15.57 19.97
N ASP A 157 -10.14 -15.38 19.38
CA ASP A 157 -11.33 -16.09 19.81
C ASP A 157 -11.15 -17.58 19.45
N PHE A 158 -11.04 -18.43 20.48
CA PHE A 158 -11.02 -19.90 20.34
C PHE A 158 -12.43 -20.50 20.31
N SER A 159 -13.46 -19.72 19.99
CA SER A 159 -14.79 -20.30 19.74
C SER A 159 -14.86 -20.88 18.31
N LEU A 160 -15.05 -22.19 18.32
CA LEU A 160 -15.18 -23.18 17.22
C LEU A 160 -16.05 -22.74 16.04
#